data_AF-A0A5S4GLG3-F1
#
_entry.id   AF-A0A5S4GLG3-F1
#
_cell.length_a   1.000
_cell.length_b   1.000
_cell.length_c   1.000
_cell.angle_alpha   90.00
_cell.angle_beta   90.00
_cell.angle_gamma   90.00
#
_symmetry.space_group_name_H-M   'P 1'
#
loop_
_entity.id
_entity.type
_entity.pdbx_description
1 polymer ?
#
loop_
_entity_poly.entity_id
_entity_poly.type
_entity_poly.pdbx_seq_one_letter_code
_entity_poly.pdbx_strand_id
1 'polypeptide(L)'
;MSGFEADERRGQVSRRALAGGLAVTGMGALSMWGAGPAEANTDPSVYSVDVKDFGAKGDGTTDDSDAIKAAVTAALSGRSNGVVRKEVFFPPGNYKITKKDTLMWSPTSGNADQVFGLRFRGGGPRVTNISFATDFTANADPRENNLITAAVRLRYAYFEDMSFQSNNANNRFAYYWSVDTIDANSQYPTYGHGQNQYFVYKNVEWKGPWDRVIGIDGDHEANNNSEHHFIMCSTDTVSVYTDAFLHCGISSPSSRNQQNQFLNFFMLSCNFALAGGDFFRFDRGGSINVIGGSWSMVGSSPARYFYMPLANGELSATRLNVQGVRFEPKSANHKIIDCNWNNGHVTFTSCSDMAALQVAGAASYSLHRYGTTSGKIPIVRYQDCTLAGNHLVDGVGTSLTNGKMIYEGCRFYHTNTAVSTTTGTAFLRYAGAPARYAFRDSWATADVSG
;
A
#
# COMPACT_ATOMS: atom_id res chain seq x y z
N MET A 1 65.54 8.58 -32.12
CA MET A 1 65.23 7.21 -32.59
C MET A 1 64.21 6.62 -31.64
N SER A 2 63.03 6.28 -32.20
CA SER A 2 61.99 5.30 -31.76
C SER A 2 61.63 5.22 -30.27
N GLY A 3 60.40 5.45 -29.82
CA GLY A 3 59.11 4.98 -30.36
C GLY A 3 58.65 3.77 -29.53
N PHE A 4 57.71 3.96 -28.60
CA PHE A 4 57.06 2.86 -27.86
C PHE A 4 55.55 3.15 -27.75
N GLU A 5 54.80 2.39 -28.54
CA GLU A 5 53.34 2.22 -28.49
C GLU A 5 52.95 1.14 -27.45
N ALA A 6 51.71 1.24 -26.99
CA ALA A 6 51.04 0.37 -26.03
C ALA A 6 50.66 -1.00 -26.62
N ASP A 7 50.56 -2.03 -25.77
CA ASP A 7 49.91 -3.31 -26.10
C ASP A 7 49.08 -3.85 -24.92
N GLU A 8 47.77 -3.96 -25.15
CA GLU A 8 46.75 -4.55 -24.27
C GLU A 8 46.65 -6.06 -24.50
N ARG A 9 46.92 -6.88 -23.47
CA ARG A 9 46.76 -8.33 -23.55
C ARG A 9 45.29 -8.75 -23.38
N ARG A 10 44.66 -9.18 -24.47
CA ARG A 10 43.50 -10.10 -24.48
C ARG A 10 43.98 -11.55 -24.29
N GLY A 11 43.49 -12.21 -23.25
CA GLY A 11 43.68 -13.66 -23.04
C GLY A 11 42.80 -14.50 -23.96
N GLN A 12 43.43 -15.34 -24.78
CA GLN A 12 42.77 -16.34 -25.64
C GLN A 12 42.43 -17.60 -24.85
N VAL A 13 41.19 -18.09 -24.96
CA VAL A 13 40.80 -19.45 -24.53
C VAL A 13 40.76 -20.36 -25.78
N SER A 14 41.50 -21.47 -25.74
CA SER A 14 41.73 -22.36 -26.89
C SER A 14 40.55 -23.29 -27.17
N ARG A 15 40.21 -23.45 -28.46
CA ARG A 15 39.08 -24.24 -28.99
C ARG A 15 39.45 -25.69 -29.36
N ARG A 16 40.07 -26.47 -28.46
CA ARG A 16 40.36 -27.89 -28.77
C ARG A 16 40.21 -28.84 -27.56
N ALA A 17 38.99 -29.30 -27.35
CA ALA A 17 38.56 -30.60 -26.81
C ALA A 17 37.02 -30.53 -26.81
N LEU A 18 36.21 -31.45 -27.34
CA LEU A 18 36.32 -32.89 -27.43
C LEU A 18 35.38 -33.33 -28.58
N ALA A 19 35.94 -34.02 -29.58
CA ALA A 19 35.17 -34.79 -30.53
C ALA A 19 34.84 -36.15 -29.89
N GLY A 20 33.57 -36.55 -29.91
CA GLY A 20 33.14 -37.87 -29.47
C GLY A 20 31.69 -38.15 -29.86
N GLY A 21 31.51 -38.92 -30.94
CA GLY A 21 30.26 -39.63 -31.24
C GLY A 21 29.35 -39.00 -32.30
N LEU A 22 29.63 -39.28 -33.58
CA LEU A 22 28.67 -39.19 -34.68
C LEU A 22 27.84 -40.47 -34.74
N ALA A 23 26.51 -40.36 -34.86
CA ALA A 23 25.69 -41.09 -35.84
C ALA A 23 24.19 -40.86 -35.64
N VAL A 24 23.59 -39.88 -36.33
CA VAL A 24 22.30 -40.08 -37.02
C VAL A 24 22.32 -39.25 -38.31
N THR A 25 22.11 -39.98 -39.39
CA THR A 25 21.93 -39.59 -40.79
C THR A 25 20.73 -38.66 -41.00
N GLY A 26 20.94 -37.55 -41.72
CA GLY A 26 19.87 -36.73 -42.27
C GLY A 26 20.43 -35.56 -43.07
N MET A 27 20.31 -35.62 -44.40
CA MET A 27 20.67 -34.54 -45.34
C MET A 27 19.76 -33.30 -45.17
N GLY A 28 19.87 -32.60 -44.04
CA GLY A 28 19.07 -31.39 -43.77
C GLY A 28 19.73 -30.36 -42.83
N ALA A 29 20.92 -30.63 -42.30
CA ALA A 29 21.51 -29.81 -41.24
C ALA A 29 22.67 -28.87 -41.67
N LEU A 30 22.73 -28.48 -42.95
CA LEU A 30 23.81 -27.63 -43.48
C LEU A 30 23.42 -26.17 -43.74
N SER A 31 22.23 -25.72 -43.34
CA SER A 31 21.80 -24.31 -43.49
C SER A 31 21.59 -23.53 -42.19
N MET A 32 21.86 -24.11 -41.00
CA MET A 32 21.54 -23.44 -39.73
C MET A 32 22.68 -22.60 -39.12
N TRP A 33 23.82 -22.43 -39.80
CA TRP A 33 24.98 -21.71 -39.25
C TRP A 33 25.20 -20.31 -39.88
N GLY A 34 24.11 -19.57 -40.08
CA GLY A 34 24.15 -18.19 -40.60
C GLY A 34 23.20 -17.20 -39.94
N ALA A 35 22.27 -17.65 -39.09
CA ALA A 35 21.43 -16.74 -38.32
C ALA A 35 22.16 -16.39 -37.01
N GLY A 36 22.78 -15.21 -36.97
CA GLY A 36 23.06 -14.58 -35.67
C GLY A 36 21.74 -14.45 -34.87
N PRO A 37 21.78 -14.40 -33.53
CA PRO A 37 20.57 -14.06 -32.78
C PRO A 37 20.01 -12.76 -33.35
N ALA A 38 18.70 -12.72 -33.62
CA ALA A 38 18.05 -11.47 -34.01
C ALA A 38 18.45 -10.42 -32.97
N GLU A 39 18.99 -9.27 -33.42
CA GLU A 39 19.28 -8.18 -32.50
C GLU A 39 17.99 -7.87 -31.75
N ALA A 40 18.05 -7.97 -30.42
CA ALA A 40 16.91 -7.59 -29.60
C ALA A 40 16.59 -6.14 -29.95
N ASN A 41 15.36 -5.87 -30.37
CA ASN A 41 14.94 -4.51 -30.61
C ASN A 41 15.07 -3.75 -29.28
N THR A 42 15.93 -2.73 -29.24
CA THR A 42 16.19 -1.93 -28.04
C THR A 42 15.53 -0.56 -28.12
N ASP A 43 14.77 -0.29 -29.18
CA ASP A 43 14.02 0.95 -29.32
C ASP A 43 12.96 1.04 -28.22
N PRO A 44 13.06 2.01 -27.29
CA PRO A 44 12.07 2.18 -26.23
C PRO A 44 10.65 2.36 -26.77
N SER A 45 10.47 2.96 -27.97
CA SER A 45 9.16 3.21 -28.60
C SER A 45 8.37 1.92 -28.90
N VAL A 46 9.08 0.79 -29.01
CA VAL A 46 8.50 -0.53 -29.23
C VAL A 46 7.83 -1.06 -27.97
N TYR A 47 8.33 -0.63 -26.80
CA TYR A 47 7.88 -1.09 -25.48
C TYR A 47 7.16 -0.02 -24.66
N SER A 48 7.12 1.23 -25.11
CA SER A 48 6.42 2.33 -24.45
C SER A 48 5.42 3.03 -25.37
N VAL A 49 4.31 3.47 -24.80
CA VAL A 49 3.38 4.43 -25.40
C VAL A 49 3.57 5.76 -24.68
N ASP A 50 4.13 6.75 -25.37
CA ASP A 50 4.31 8.09 -24.80
C ASP A 50 2.99 8.85 -24.88
N VAL A 51 2.53 9.43 -23.76
CA VAL A 51 1.30 10.23 -23.73
C VAL A 51 1.36 11.47 -24.63
N LYS A 52 2.56 11.97 -24.94
CA LYS A 52 2.77 13.11 -25.85
C LYS A 52 2.41 12.77 -27.30
N ASP A 53 2.60 11.51 -27.73
CA ASP A 53 2.22 11.05 -29.07
C ASP A 53 0.69 11.12 -29.28
N PHE A 54 -0.07 11.16 -28.20
CA PHE A 54 -1.53 11.26 -28.19
C PHE A 54 -2.02 12.69 -27.88
N GLY A 55 -1.09 13.66 -27.80
CA GLY A 55 -1.41 15.09 -27.68
C GLY A 55 -1.40 15.65 -26.26
N ALA A 56 -0.99 14.88 -25.25
CA ALA A 56 -0.88 15.39 -23.88
C ALA A 56 0.15 16.53 -23.83
N LYS A 57 -0.18 17.65 -23.19
CA LYS A 57 0.69 18.83 -23.10
C LYS A 57 1.56 18.80 -21.86
N GLY A 58 1.06 18.32 -20.72
CA GLY A 58 1.83 18.27 -19.47
C GLY A 58 2.31 19.65 -19.01
N ASP A 59 1.56 20.70 -19.30
CA ASP A 59 1.90 22.11 -19.00
C ASP A 59 1.25 22.64 -17.70
N GLY A 60 0.43 21.82 -17.03
CA GLY A 60 -0.28 22.12 -15.79
C GLY A 60 -1.63 22.81 -15.98
N THR A 61 -1.98 23.20 -17.20
CA THR A 61 -3.17 24.01 -17.52
C THR A 61 -4.12 23.30 -18.49
N THR A 62 -3.58 22.71 -19.54
CA THR A 62 -4.31 21.93 -20.54
C THR A 62 -4.89 20.68 -19.89
N ASP A 63 -6.16 20.38 -20.15
CA ASP A 63 -6.75 19.11 -19.74
C ASP A 63 -6.26 17.99 -20.66
N ASP A 64 -5.40 17.13 -20.10
CA ASP A 64 -4.75 16.02 -20.80
C ASP A 64 -5.58 14.73 -20.76
N SER A 65 -6.80 14.76 -20.20
CA SER A 65 -7.62 13.55 -19.97
C SER A 65 -7.80 12.68 -21.21
N ASP A 66 -8.21 13.27 -22.33
CA ASP A 66 -8.51 12.51 -23.56
C ASP A 66 -7.24 11.94 -24.21
N ALA A 67 -6.16 12.73 -24.23
CA ALA A 67 -4.87 12.30 -24.76
C ALA A 67 -4.30 11.13 -23.95
N ILE A 68 -4.34 11.23 -22.61
CA ILE A 68 -3.87 10.17 -21.72
C ILE A 68 -4.74 8.93 -21.88
N LYS A 69 -6.07 9.07 -21.92
CA LYS A 69 -6.97 7.92 -22.11
C LYS A 69 -6.74 7.23 -23.46
N ALA A 70 -6.43 7.98 -24.51
CA ALA A 70 -6.07 7.42 -25.81
C ALA A 70 -4.75 6.65 -25.76
N ALA A 71 -3.73 7.18 -25.06
CA ALA A 71 -2.47 6.48 -24.84
C ALA A 71 -2.66 5.16 -24.06
N VAL A 72 -3.47 5.17 -22.99
CA VAL A 72 -3.83 3.94 -22.25
C VAL A 72 -4.53 2.94 -23.17
N THR A 73 -5.48 3.42 -23.99
CA THR A 73 -6.18 2.56 -24.95
C THR A 73 -5.22 1.94 -25.96
N ALA A 74 -4.22 2.68 -26.43
CA ALA A 74 -3.20 2.18 -27.34
C ALA A 74 -2.26 1.15 -26.69
N ALA A 75 -1.90 1.34 -25.41
CA ALA A 75 -1.14 0.33 -24.67
C ALA A 75 -1.95 -0.98 -24.52
N LEU A 76 -3.27 -0.86 -24.32
CA LEU A 76 -4.18 -1.99 -24.18
C LEU A 76 -4.49 -2.71 -25.51
N SER A 77 -4.45 -2.03 -26.66
CA SER A 77 -4.87 -2.62 -27.95
C SER A 77 -3.94 -3.73 -28.46
N GLY A 78 -2.67 -3.72 -28.07
CA GLY A 78 -1.67 -4.72 -28.44
C GLY A 78 -1.61 -5.96 -27.54
N ARG A 79 -2.56 -6.11 -26.61
CA ARG A 79 -2.54 -7.20 -25.63
C ARG A 79 -2.85 -8.56 -26.26
N SER A 80 -2.26 -9.61 -25.71
CA SER A 80 -2.53 -11.01 -26.08
C SER A 80 -2.79 -11.81 -24.80
N ASN A 81 -3.91 -12.53 -24.75
CA ASN A 81 -4.38 -13.23 -23.54
C ASN A 81 -4.42 -12.32 -22.30
N GLY A 82 -4.84 -11.07 -22.48
CA GLY A 82 -4.89 -10.04 -21.44
C GLY A 82 -3.55 -9.41 -21.06
N VAL A 83 -2.42 -9.95 -21.52
CA VAL A 83 -1.08 -9.44 -21.20
C VAL A 83 -0.74 -8.21 -22.04
N VAL A 84 -0.53 -7.09 -21.35
CA VAL A 84 -0.10 -5.83 -21.93
C VAL A 84 1.38 -5.91 -22.32
N ARG A 85 1.71 -5.43 -23.53
CA ARG A 85 3.08 -5.50 -24.08
C ARG A 85 3.83 -4.16 -24.06
N LYS A 86 3.12 -3.07 -23.76
CA LYS A 86 3.69 -1.73 -23.72
C LYS A 86 3.33 -1.02 -22.42
N GLU A 87 4.30 -0.33 -21.83
CA GLU A 87 4.03 0.59 -20.73
C GLU A 87 3.46 1.92 -21.23
N VAL A 88 2.77 2.65 -20.37
CA VAL A 88 2.35 4.04 -20.62
C VAL A 88 3.40 4.94 -19.98
N PHE A 89 4.09 5.75 -20.79
CA PHE A 89 5.16 6.63 -20.35
C PHE A 89 4.69 8.08 -20.27
N PHE A 90 5.03 8.73 -19.15
CA PHE A 90 4.79 10.15 -18.89
C PHE A 90 6.13 10.89 -18.79
N PRO A 91 6.56 11.61 -19.84
CA PRO A 91 7.71 12.50 -19.75
C PRO A 91 7.56 13.53 -18.61
N PRO A 92 8.66 14.17 -18.16
CA PRO A 92 8.59 15.27 -17.18
C PRO A 92 7.54 16.31 -17.56
N GLY A 93 6.75 16.75 -16.58
CA GLY A 93 5.65 17.68 -16.82
C GLY A 93 4.53 17.59 -15.78
N ASN A 94 3.58 18.52 -15.90
CA ASN A 94 2.41 18.62 -15.04
C ASN A 94 1.15 18.30 -15.86
N TYR A 95 0.59 17.11 -15.68
CA TYR A 95 -0.56 16.63 -16.44
C TYR A 95 -1.83 16.87 -15.64
N LYS A 96 -2.71 17.74 -16.13
CA LYS A 96 -4.02 17.98 -15.51
C LYS A 96 -5.04 16.99 -16.09
N ILE A 97 -5.75 16.29 -15.22
CA ILE A 97 -6.83 15.37 -15.60
C ILE A 97 -8.11 15.84 -14.93
N THR A 98 -9.14 16.15 -15.71
CA THR A 98 -10.47 16.54 -15.21
C THR A 98 -11.54 15.46 -15.38
N LYS A 99 -11.21 14.33 -16.02
CA LYS A 99 -12.14 13.22 -16.25
C LYS A 99 -11.81 12.00 -15.40
N LYS A 100 -12.83 11.41 -14.77
CA LYS A 100 -12.72 10.13 -14.07
C LYS A 100 -12.37 8.99 -15.03
N ASP A 101 -11.84 7.90 -14.48
CA ASP A 101 -11.49 6.67 -15.20
C ASP A 101 -10.55 6.89 -16.41
N THR A 102 -9.66 7.88 -16.29
CA THR A 102 -8.70 8.25 -17.34
C THR A 102 -7.55 7.25 -17.43
N LEU A 103 -7.06 6.75 -16.28
CA LEU A 103 -5.96 5.79 -16.26
C LEU A 103 -6.44 4.34 -16.37
N MET A 104 -7.65 4.03 -15.88
CA MET A 104 -8.31 2.74 -16.11
C MET A 104 -9.80 2.85 -15.81
N TRP A 105 -10.60 2.06 -16.52
CA TRP A 105 -12.06 1.98 -16.39
C TRP A 105 -12.53 0.53 -16.29
N SER A 106 -13.71 0.31 -15.72
CA SER A 106 -14.42 -0.97 -15.81
C SER A 106 -15.28 -1.01 -17.07
N PRO A 107 -15.32 -2.11 -17.84
CA PRO A 107 -16.27 -2.27 -18.94
C PRO A 107 -17.71 -2.25 -18.39
N THR A 108 -18.64 -1.61 -19.09
CA THR A 108 -20.07 -1.57 -18.72
C THR A 108 -20.90 -2.68 -19.37
N SER A 109 -20.27 -3.51 -20.21
CA SER A 109 -20.89 -4.64 -20.91
C SER A 109 -19.83 -5.68 -21.31
N GLY A 110 -20.21 -6.95 -21.45
CA GLY A 110 -19.34 -8.04 -21.90
C GLY A 110 -18.71 -8.87 -20.78
N ASN A 111 -17.87 -9.84 -21.15
CA ASN A 111 -17.16 -10.73 -20.23
C ASN A 111 -15.95 -10.03 -19.56
N ALA A 112 -15.36 -10.65 -18.52
CA ALA A 112 -14.19 -10.12 -17.83
C ALA A 112 -13.02 -9.83 -18.79
N ASP A 113 -12.66 -8.55 -18.94
CA ASP A 113 -11.52 -8.07 -19.73
C ASP A 113 -10.28 -7.94 -18.85
N GLN A 114 -9.70 -9.08 -18.48
CA GLN A 114 -8.55 -9.13 -17.59
C GLN A 114 -7.31 -8.47 -18.22
N VAL A 115 -6.70 -7.54 -17.50
CA VAL A 115 -5.52 -6.77 -17.94
C VAL A 115 -4.35 -7.12 -17.03
N PHE A 116 -3.33 -7.76 -17.61
CA PHE A 116 -2.12 -8.20 -16.91
C PHE A 116 -0.93 -7.33 -17.30
N GLY A 117 -0.15 -6.88 -16.32
CA GLY A 117 1.15 -6.26 -16.57
C GLY A 117 1.10 -4.78 -17.01
N LEU A 118 -0.03 -4.10 -16.88
CA LEU A 118 -0.14 -2.68 -17.23
C LEU A 118 0.77 -1.85 -16.32
N ARG A 119 1.65 -1.06 -16.92
CA ARG A 119 2.60 -0.19 -16.22
C ARG A 119 2.40 1.26 -16.63
N PHE A 120 2.42 2.15 -15.64
CA PHE A 120 2.51 3.60 -15.80
C PHE A 120 3.84 4.06 -15.22
N ARG A 121 4.67 4.74 -16.02
CA ARG A 121 6.00 5.19 -15.60
C ARG A 121 6.20 6.67 -15.87
N GLY A 122 6.73 7.40 -14.90
CA GLY A 122 7.14 8.80 -15.03
C GLY A 122 8.66 9.01 -14.93
N GLY A 123 9.07 10.25 -14.67
CA GLY A 123 10.48 10.65 -14.48
C GLY A 123 10.93 10.82 -13.02
N GLY A 124 10.04 10.57 -12.07
CA GLY A 124 10.26 10.67 -10.62
C GLY A 124 9.20 11.53 -9.92
N PRO A 125 9.04 11.39 -8.59
CA PRO A 125 8.24 12.31 -7.79
C PRO A 125 8.64 13.76 -8.06
N ARG A 126 7.63 14.62 -8.26
CA ARG A 126 7.76 16.06 -8.57
C ARG A 126 8.36 16.39 -9.93
N VAL A 127 8.87 15.41 -10.67
CA VAL A 127 9.32 15.54 -12.07
C VAL A 127 8.16 15.28 -13.03
N THR A 128 7.41 14.21 -12.78
CA THR A 128 6.14 13.91 -13.45
C THR A 128 5.02 14.05 -12.44
N ASN A 129 4.12 15.00 -12.64
CA ASN A 129 3.01 15.28 -11.74
C ASN A 129 1.67 15.06 -12.44
N ILE A 130 0.82 14.21 -11.90
CA ILE A 130 -0.56 14.02 -12.35
C ILE A 130 -1.49 14.70 -11.36
N SER A 131 -2.21 15.72 -11.82
CA SER A 131 -3.19 16.47 -11.03
C SER A 131 -4.60 16.03 -11.37
N PHE A 132 -5.24 15.26 -10.48
CA PHE A 132 -6.64 14.87 -10.63
C PHE A 132 -7.53 15.99 -10.08
N ALA A 133 -8.03 16.81 -11.01
CA ALA A 133 -8.63 18.12 -10.78
C ALA A 133 -10.08 18.15 -11.29
N THR A 134 -10.89 17.20 -10.86
CA THR A 134 -12.33 17.21 -11.14
C THR A 134 -13.06 18.08 -10.11
N ASP A 135 -14.18 18.68 -10.54
CA ASP A 135 -15.06 19.51 -9.70
C ASP A 135 -16.07 18.65 -8.89
N PHE A 136 -15.68 17.42 -8.57
CA PHE A 136 -16.58 16.43 -7.96
C PHE A 136 -17.04 16.86 -6.56
N THR A 137 -18.32 16.67 -6.32
CA THR A 137 -18.96 16.85 -5.01
C THR A 137 -19.08 15.51 -4.30
N ALA A 138 -18.97 15.50 -2.97
CA ALA A 138 -19.04 14.30 -2.15
C ALA A 138 -20.22 13.37 -2.54
N ASN A 139 -19.93 12.08 -2.65
CA ASN A 139 -20.90 11.03 -2.94
C ASN A 139 -20.61 9.79 -2.09
N ALA A 140 -21.65 9.15 -1.57
CA ALA A 140 -21.53 7.94 -0.76
C ALA A 140 -21.10 6.70 -1.56
N ASP A 141 -21.36 6.66 -2.87
CA ASP A 141 -20.96 5.56 -3.74
C ASP A 141 -19.44 5.57 -3.93
N PRO A 142 -18.69 4.56 -3.43
CA PRO A 142 -17.23 4.53 -3.49
C PRO A 142 -16.66 4.41 -4.90
N ARG A 143 -17.50 4.06 -5.89
CA ARG A 143 -17.15 3.89 -7.30
C ARG A 143 -17.08 5.22 -8.05
N GLU A 144 -17.72 6.25 -7.53
CA GLU A 144 -17.78 7.53 -8.21
C GLU A 144 -16.48 8.31 -8.11
N ASN A 145 -16.13 8.95 -9.24
CA ASN A 145 -15.00 9.87 -9.41
C ASN A 145 -13.63 9.33 -8.94
N ASN A 146 -13.29 8.14 -9.41
CA ASN A 146 -11.93 7.62 -9.29
C ASN A 146 -11.11 7.96 -10.55
N LEU A 147 -9.81 8.22 -10.42
CA LEU A 147 -8.91 8.26 -11.57
C LEU A 147 -8.77 6.87 -12.22
N ILE A 148 -8.89 5.84 -11.40
CA ILE A 148 -8.85 4.42 -11.75
C ILE A 148 -10.05 3.70 -11.14
N THR A 149 -10.90 3.11 -11.98
CA THR A 149 -11.86 2.10 -11.53
C THR A 149 -11.54 0.78 -12.20
N ALA A 150 -11.35 -0.28 -11.41
CA ALA A 150 -11.10 -1.62 -11.92
C ALA A 150 -11.89 -2.65 -11.12
N ALA A 151 -13.00 -3.11 -11.72
CA ALA A 151 -13.78 -4.23 -11.24
C ALA A 151 -13.32 -5.51 -11.93
N VAL A 152 -12.76 -6.46 -11.17
CA VAL A 152 -12.30 -7.79 -11.64
C VAL A 152 -11.35 -7.70 -12.85
N ARG A 153 -10.48 -6.68 -12.86
CA ARG A 153 -9.79 -6.28 -14.11
C ARG A 153 -8.28 -6.34 -14.04
N LEU A 154 -7.68 -5.65 -13.08
CA LEU A 154 -6.25 -5.39 -13.07
C LEU A 154 -5.49 -6.49 -12.33
N ARG A 155 -4.49 -7.07 -13.00
CA ARG A 155 -3.51 -7.96 -12.39
C ARG A 155 -2.10 -7.53 -12.72
N TYR A 156 -1.18 -7.60 -11.76
CA TYR A 156 0.21 -7.18 -11.97
C TYR A 156 0.29 -5.76 -12.52
N ALA A 157 -0.34 -4.79 -11.83
CA ALA A 157 -0.34 -3.40 -12.25
C ALA A 157 0.79 -2.61 -11.55
N TYR A 158 1.46 -1.74 -12.31
CA TYR A 158 2.64 -1.02 -11.84
C TYR A 158 2.47 0.50 -12.01
N PHE A 159 2.81 1.26 -10.98
CA PHE A 159 2.85 2.72 -10.98
C PHE A 159 4.22 3.14 -10.46
N GLU A 160 5.01 3.81 -11.30
CA GLU A 160 6.41 4.06 -11.03
C GLU A 160 6.82 5.51 -11.31
N ASP A 161 7.62 6.08 -10.42
CA ASP A 161 8.37 7.31 -10.66
C ASP A 161 7.49 8.53 -11.01
N MET A 162 6.51 8.87 -10.17
CA MET A 162 5.65 10.04 -10.39
C MET A 162 4.97 10.54 -9.10
N SER A 163 4.39 11.74 -9.16
CA SER A 163 3.51 12.26 -8.12
C SER A 163 2.06 12.29 -8.60
N PHE A 164 1.13 11.94 -7.71
CA PHE A 164 -0.30 12.19 -7.87
C PHE A 164 -0.73 13.27 -6.88
N GLN A 165 -1.55 14.22 -7.34
CA GLN A 165 -2.09 15.26 -6.48
C GLN A 165 -3.57 15.52 -6.73
N SER A 166 -4.27 15.94 -5.68
CA SER A 166 -5.57 16.59 -5.81
C SER A 166 -5.64 17.83 -4.92
N ASN A 167 -6.46 18.79 -5.33
CA ASN A 167 -6.82 19.96 -4.54
C ASN A 167 -8.29 19.90 -4.08
N ASN A 168 -9.00 18.81 -4.40
CA ASN A 168 -10.38 18.58 -4.01
C ASN A 168 -10.43 17.38 -3.06
N ALA A 169 -10.86 17.62 -1.83
CA ALA A 169 -10.97 16.59 -0.79
C ALA A 169 -12.00 15.49 -1.10
N ASN A 170 -12.81 15.62 -2.16
CA ASN A 170 -13.74 14.59 -2.59
C ASN A 170 -13.18 13.68 -3.69
N ASN A 171 -12.01 14.02 -4.25
CA ASN A 171 -11.42 13.24 -5.34
C ASN A 171 -10.82 11.93 -4.82
N ARG A 172 -10.89 10.90 -5.68
CA ARG A 172 -10.40 9.56 -5.35
C ARG A 172 -9.41 9.08 -6.40
N PHE A 173 -8.34 8.42 -5.97
CA PHE A 173 -7.34 7.93 -6.92
C PHE A 173 -7.76 6.59 -7.53
N ALA A 174 -7.97 5.54 -6.73
CA ALA A 174 -8.30 4.23 -7.24
C ALA A 174 -9.40 3.51 -6.44
N TYR A 175 -10.22 2.76 -7.17
CA TYR A 175 -11.17 1.80 -6.61
C TYR A 175 -11.03 0.43 -7.29
N TYR A 176 -10.65 -0.58 -6.50
CA TYR A 176 -10.47 -1.96 -6.92
C TYR A 176 -11.57 -2.82 -6.32
N TRP A 177 -12.46 -3.32 -7.18
CA TRP A 177 -13.59 -4.18 -6.79
C TRP A 177 -13.37 -5.61 -7.27
N SER A 178 -13.46 -6.60 -6.39
CA SER A 178 -13.34 -8.03 -6.74
C SER A 178 -14.62 -8.79 -6.39
N VAL A 179 -14.85 -9.94 -7.04
CA VAL A 179 -15.97 -10.86 -6.77
C VAL A 179 -15.64 -12.27 -7.28
N ASP A 180 -15.90 -13.31 -6.48
CA ASP A 180 -15.68 -14.70 -6.90
C ASP A 180 -16.86 -15.28 -7.69
N THR A 181 -18.09 -15.05 -7.25
CA THR A 181 -19.30 -15.44 -7.97
C THR A 181 -20.26 -14.26 -8.04
N ILE A 182 -20.83 -14.02 -9.22
CA ILE A 182 -21.75 -12.90 -9.41
C ILE A 182 -23.03 -13.19 -8.61
N ASP A 183 -23.29 -12.41 -7.56
CA ASP A 183 -24.62 -12.33 -6.96
C ASP A 183 -25.64 -11.89 -8.03
N ALA A 184 -26.82 -12.50 -8.04
CA ALA A 184 -27.96 -12.08 -8.87
C ALA A 184 -28.29 -10.58 -8.72
N ASN A 185 -27.86 -9.92 -7.64
CA ASN A 185 -28.02 -8.49 -7.37
C ASN A 185 -26.77 -7.63 -7.67
N SER A 186 -25.72 -8.18 -8.29
CA SER A 186 -24.52 -7.42 -8.65
C SER A 186 -24.89 -6.22 -9.54
N GLN A 187 -24.57 -5.00 -9.08
CA GLN A 187 -24.84 -3.73 -9.80
C GLN A 187 -23.90 -3.45 -10.98
N TYR A 188 -23.27 -4.51 -11.43
CA TYR A 188 -22.05 -4.54 -12.19
C TYR A 188 -22.30 -5.71 -13.17
N PRO A 189 -22.20 -5.54 -14.52
CA PRO A 189 -22.61 -6.53 -15.55
C PRO A 189 -22.04 -7.92 -15.31
N THR A 190 -22.36 -8.91 -16.17
CA THR A 190 -21.86 -10.30 -16.11
C THR A 190 -20.31 -10.38 -16.16
N TYR A 191 -19.67 -9.93 -15.09
CA TYR A 191 -18.23 -9.82 -14.92
C TYR A 191 -17.76 -11.22 -14.60
N GLY A 192 -17.10 -11.84 -15.58
CA GLY A 192 -16.49 -13.14 -15.37
C GLY A 192 -15.73 -13.21 -14.03
N HIS A 193 -15.77 -14.38 -13.41
CA HIS A 193 -15.16 -14.68 -12.11
C HIS A 193 -13.72 -14.15 -12.02
N GLY A 194 -13.35 -13.51 -10.91
CA GLY A 194 -11.95 -13.16 -10.66
C GLY A 194 -11.69 -11.94 -9.79
N GLN A 195 -10.41 -11.56 -9.76
CA GLN A 195 -9.82 -10.80 -8.66
C GLN A 195 -8.86 -9.78 -9.24
N ASN A 196 -8.92 -8.57 -8.72
CA ASN A 196 -7.79 -7.66 -8.83
C ASN A 196 -6.62 -8.25 -8.02
N GLN A 197 -5.42 -8.25 -8.57
CA GLN A 197 -4.28 -8.90 -7.91
C GLN A 197 -2.98 -8.17 -8.19
N TYR A 198 -2.09 -8.09 -7.19
CA TYR A 198 -0.70 -7.68 -7.37
C TYR A 198 -0.53 -6.28 -7.95
N PHE A 199 -0.42 -5.31 -7.06
CA PHE A 199 -0.21 -3.91 -7.35
C PHE A 199 1.14 -3.46 -6.80
N VAL A 200 1.93 -2.79 -7.62
CA VAL A 200 3.21 -2.21 -7.22
C VAL A 200 3.18 -0.71 -7.45
N TYR A 201 3.36 0.03 -6.37
CA TYR A 201 3.62 1.46 -6.38
C TYR A 201 5.07 1.65 -5.94
N LYS A 202 5.91 2.14 -6.85
CA LYS A 202 7.34 2.29 -6.60
C LYS A 202 7.77 3.72 -6.84
N ASN A 203 8.37 4.35 -5.83
CA ASN A 203 8.82 5.73 -5.91
C ASN A 203 7.68 6.68 -6.36
N VAL A 204 6.52 6.51 -5.73
CA VAL A 204 5.32 7.33 -5.98
C VAL A 204 5.07 8.25 -4.79
N GLU A 205 4.75 9.52 -5.06
CA GLU A 205 4.32 10.48 -4.05
C GLU A 205 2.84 10.84 -4.22
N TRP A 206 2.08 10.88 -3.12
CA TRP A 206 0.71 11.42 -3.12
C TRP A 206 0.63 12.72 -2.32
N LYS A 207 0.02 13.74 -2.91
CA LYS A 207 -0.05 15.10 -2.35
C LYS A 207 -1.48 15.63 -2.27
N GLY A 208 -1.68 16.53 -1.33
CA GLY A 208 -2.91 17.30 -1.18
C GLY A 208 -4.04 16.52 -0.50
N PRO A 209 -5.21 17.15 -0.34
CA PRO A 209 -6.38 16.48 0.19
C PRO A 209 -6.90 15.45 -0.82
N TRP A 210 -7.34 14.30 -0.31
CA TRP A 210 -8.08 13.30 -1.06
C TRP A 210 -9.26 12.83 -0.20
N ASP A 211 -10.29 12.27 -0.84
CA ASP A 211 -11.26 11.48 -0.06
C ASP A 211 -10.58 10.18 0.33
N ARG A 212 -10.17 9.46 -0.72
CA ARG A 212 -9.42 8.22 -0.62
C ARG A 212 -8.38 8.09 -1.70
N VAL A 213 -7.20 7.57 -1.36
CA VAL A 213 -6.21 7.25 -2.40
C VAL A 213 -6.53 5.88 -3.01
N ILE A 214 -6.55 4.81 -2.23
CA ILE A 214 -6.86 3.46 -2.73
C ILE A 214 -8.03 2.87 -1.93
N GLY A 215 -9.10 2.50 -2.63
CA GLY A 215 -10.18 1.68 -2.11
C GLY A 215 -10.08 0.26 -2.62
N ILE A 216 -10.18 -0.71 -1.72
CA ILE A 216 -10.25 -2.12 -2.05
C ILE A 216 -11.52 -2.67 -1.43
N ASP A 217 -12.36 -3.28 -2.25
CA ASP A 217 -13.67 -3.72 -1.81
C ASP A 217 -14.18 -4.89 -2.64
N GLY A 218 -15.25 -5.52 -2.19
CA GLY A 218 -15.86 -6.68 -2.84
C GLY A 218 -17.14 -7.04 -2.13
N ASP A 219 -17.92 -7.94 -2.73
CA ASP A 219 -19.11 -8.45 -2.07
C ASP A 219 -18.76 -9.45 -0.96
N HIS A 220 -19.79 -10.14 -0.47
CA HIS A 220 -19.64 -11.11 0.61
C HIS A 220 -18.92 -12.39 0.18
N GLU A 221 -18.81 -12.69 -1.12
CA GLU A 221 -18.10 -13.87 -1.65
C GLU A 221 -16.71 -13.51 -2.20
N ALA A 222 -16.36 -12.22 -2.26
CA ALA A 222 -15.17 -11.75 -2.94
C ALA A 222 -13.86 -12.23 -2.31
N ASN A 223 -13.02 -12.87 -3.13
CA ASN A 223 -11.61 -13.05 -2.86
C ASN A 223 -10.83 -11.90 -3.52
N ASN A 224 -10.29 -11.02 -2.69
CA ASN A 224 -9.68 -9.81 -3.20
C ASN A 224 -8.20 -9.94 -3.55
N ASN A 225 -7.55 -11.09 -3.26
CA ASN A 225 -6.15 -11.42 -3.54
C ASN A 225 -5.21 -10.20 -3.55
N SER A 226 -5.37 -9.36 -2.53
CA SER A 226 -4.96 -7.96 -2.56
C SER A 226 -3.50 -7.80 -2.16
N GLU A 227 -2.59 -8.27 -3.00
CA GLU A 227 -1.17 -7.93 -2.87
C GLU A 227 -0.95 -6.47 -3.27
N HIS A 228 -0.74 -5.57 -2.31
CA HIS A 228 -0.34 -4.19 -2.59
C HIS A 228 1.06 -3.92 -2.01
N HIS A 229 1.97 -3.51 -2.89
CA HIS A 229 3.36 -3.21 -2.57
C HIS A 229 3.61 -1.71 -2.74
N PHE A 230 3.90 -1.03 -1.64
CA PHE A 230 4.39 0.35 -1.60
C PHE A 230 5.89 0.32 -1.33
N ILE A 231 6.68 0.81 -2.28
CA ILE A 231 8.14 0.72 -2.25
C ILE A 231 8.71 2.11 -2.45
N MET A 232 9.40 2.64 -1.44
CA MET A 232 9.97 4.00 -1.48
C MET A 232 8.91 5.08 -1.78
N CYS A 233 7.66 4.84 -1.37
CA CYS A 233 6.57 5.80 -1.55
C CYS A 233 6.61 6.90 -0.51
N SER A 234 5.98 8.03 -0.82
CA SER A 234 5.87 9.15 0.12
C SER A 234 4.55 9.89 0.05
N THR A 235 4.28 10.69 1.07
CA THR A 235 3.20 11.68 1.10
C THR A 235 3.71 13.02 1.58
N ASP A 236 3.00 14.08 1.21
CA ASP A 236 3.30 15.46 1.57
C ASP A 236 2.76 15.82 2.97
N THR A 237 3.41 16.79 3.61
CA THR A 237 2.95 17.47 4.83
C THR A 237 1.53 18.04 4.80
N VAL A 238 0.93 18.25 3.63
CA VAL A 238 -0.49 18.67 3.49
C VAL A 238 -1.44 17.51 3.20
N SER A 239 -0.95 16.27 3.14
CA SER A 239 -1.79 15.10 2.84
C SER A 239 -2.79 14.83 3.96
N VAL A 240 -4.08 14.94 3.61
CA VAL A 240 -5.23 14.77 4.50
C VAL A 240 -6.30 13.94 3.79
N TYR A 241 -6.99 13.08 4.53
CA TYR A 241 -7.95 12.13 3.97
C TYR A 241 -9.30 12.23 4.68
N THR A 242 -10.40 12.40 3.93
CA THR A 242 -11.75 12.37 4.53
C THR A 242 -12.25 10.94 4.77
N ASP A 243 -11.78 9.98 3.98
CA ASP A 243 -11.97 8.53 4.20
C ASP A 243 -10.65 7.90 4.69
N ALA A 244 -9.71 7.57 3.79
CA ALA A 244 -8.38 7.07 4.17
C ALA A 244 -7.37 7.13 3.01
N PHE A 245 -6.05 7.05 3.27
CA PHE A 245 -5.09 6.77 2.19
C PHE A 245 -5.39 5.41 1.54
N LEU A 246 -5.46 4.34 2.33
CA LEU A 246 -5.87 3.00 1.88
C LEU A 246 -7.03 2.54 2.75
N HIS A 247 -8.18 2.29 2.14
CA HIS A 247 -9.35 1.73 2.79
C HIS A 247 -9.65 0.35 2.22
N CYS A 248 -9.57 -0.66 3.08
CA CYS A 248 -9.81 -2.05 2.76
C CYS A 248 -11.12 -2.53 3.41
N GLY A 249 -12.08 -2.95 2.59
CA GLY A 249 -13.40 -3.42 3.03
C GLY A 249 -14.43 -2.30 3.21
N ILE A 250 -14.61 -1.47 2.18
CA ILE A 250 -15.45 -0.26 2.21
C ILE A 250 -16.94 -0.57 2.39
N SER A 251 -17.47 -1.55 1.67
CA SER A 251 -18.88 -1.91 1.71
C SER A 251 -19.19 -2.87 2.87
N SER A 252 -20.35 -2.70 3.50
CA SER A 252 -20.84 -3.63 4.51
C SER A 252 -21.60 -4.78 3.82
N PRO A 253 -21.18 -6.05 3.93
CA PRO A 253 -21.97 -7.16 3.42
C PRO A 253 -23.18 -7.36 4.33
N SER A 254 -24.29 -7.77 3.73
CA SER A 254 -25.58 -7.94 4.42
C SER A 254 -25.66 -9.19 5.30
N SER A 255 -24.79 -10.22 5.18
CA SER A 255 -24.95 -11.47 5.99
C SER A 255 -23.76 -12.48 6.15
N ARG A 256 -22.47 -12.07 6.16
CA ARG A 256 -21.21 -12.84 6.51
C ARG A 256 -20.36 -13.47 5.37
N ASN A 257 -19.11 -13.84 5.73
CA ASN A 257 -17.81 -13.83 5.00
C ASN A 257 -17.52 -14.80 3.84
N GLN A 258 -16.77 -14.26 2.86
CA GLN A 258 -15.41 -14.67 2.46
C GLN A 258 -14.47 -13.46 2.18
N GLN A 259 -14.51 -12.40 3.00
CA GLN A 259 -13.51 -11.31 2.93
C GLN A 259 -12.17 -11.63 3.64
N ASN A 260 -11.85 -12.92 3.85
CA ASN A 260 -10.62 -13.37 4.50
C ASN A 260 -9.36 -13.26 3.61
N GLN A 261 -9.48 -12.57 2.47
CA GLN A 261 -8.42 -12.46 1.45
C GLN A 261 -8.01 -11.02 1.10
N PHE A 262 -8.20 -10.08 2.03
CA PHE A 262 -7.40 -8.86 2.08
C PHE A 262 -6.00 -9.18 2.60
N LEU A 263 -5.27 -10.00 1.85
CA LEU A 263 -4.19 -10.79 2.42
C LEU A 263 -2.97 -9.96 2.72
N ASN A 264 -2.36 -9.30 1.74
CA ASN A 264 -0.94 -8.98 1.84
C ASN A 264 -0.61 -7.54 1.45
N PHE A 265 -0.24 -6.75 2.44
CA PHE A 265 0.16 -5.36 2.25
C PHE A 265 1.61 -5.19 2.66
N PHE A 266 2.39 -4.53 1.80
CA PHE A 266 3.82 -4.32 2.02
C PHE A 266 4.16 -2.85 1.88
N MET A 267 4.77 -2.28 2.91
CA MET A 267 5.27 -0.91 2.91
C MET A 267 6.77 -0.98 3.20
N LEU A 268 7.58 -0.74 2.16
CA LEU A 268 9.03 -0.92 2.20
C LEU A 268 9.72 0.43 2.03
N SER A 269 10.42 0.88 3.07
CA SER A 269 11.20 2.13 3.08
C SER A 269 10.38 3.37 2.64
N CYS A 270 9.13 3.46 3.09
CA CYS A 270 8.24 4.57 2.76
C CYS A 270 8.34 5.72 3.76
N ASN A 271 8.13 6.96 3.30
CA ASN A 271 8.18 8.16 4.13
C ASN A 271 6.83 8.90 4.07
N PHE A 272 5.98 8.67 5.06
CA PHE A 272 4.61 9.19 5.04
C PHE A 272 4.43 10.36 6.00
N ALA A 273 4.08 11.52 5.43
CA ALA A 273 3.51 12.61 6.18
C ALA A 273 1.97 12.54 6.22
N LEU A 274 1.36 12.90 7.35
CA LEU A 274 -0.09 12.87 7.55
C LEU A 274 -0.58 14.09 8.33
N ALA A 275 -1.38 14.94 7.70
CA ALA A 275 -1.97 16.13 8.31
C ALA A 275 -3.33 15.89 8.97
N GLY A 276 -4.03 14.81 8.61
CA GLY A 276 -5.32 14.45 9.20
C GLY A 276 -6.01 13.28 8.50
N GLY A 277 -6.92 12.64 9.21
CA GLY A 277 -7.65 11.46 8.72
C GLY A 277 -6.92 10.15 8.95
N ASP A 278 -7.42 9.10 8.32
CA ASP A 278 -6.86 7.75 8.43
C ASP A 278 -5.88 7.47 7.30
N PHE A 279 -4.77 6.81 7.60
CA PHE A 279 -3.84 6.39 6.57
C PHE A 279 -4.19 4.97 6.10
N PHE A 280 -3.91 3.96 6.90
CA PHE A 280 -4.25 2.58 6.59
C PHE A 280 -5.45 2.13 7.41
N ARG A 281 -6.58 1.92 6.74
CA ARG A 281 -7.85 1.49 7.32
C ARG A 281 -8.22 0.09 6.85
N PHE A 282 -8.30 -0.85 7.80
CA PHE A 282 -8.63 -2.25 7.52
C PHE A 282 -9.85 -2.71 8.32
N ASP A 283 -11.03 -2.56 7.72
CA ASP A 283 -12.31 -2.86 8.36
C ASP A 283 -12.57 -4.38 8.43
N ARG A 284 -11.77 -5.17 7.71
CA ARG A 284 -11.94 -6.61 7.47
C ARG A 284 -10.69 -7.43 7.75
N GLY A 285 -9.71 -6.86 8.45
CA GLY A 285 -8.41 -7.47 8.68
C GLY A 285 -7.44 -7.34 7.51
N GLY A 286 -6.26 -7.92 7.69
CA GLY A 286 -5.24 -8.17 6.67
C GLY A 286 -3.91 -8.65 7.28
N SER A 287 -2.95 -9.00 6.42
CA SER A 287 -1.53 -9.23 6.78
C SER A 287 -0.69 -8.06 6.25
N ILE A 288 -0.36 -7.15 7.15
CA ILE A 288 0.37 -5.91 6.86
C ILE A 288 1.81 -6.06 7.33
N ASN A 289 2.76 -5.75 6.43
CA ASN A 289 4.19 -5.79 6.67
C ASN A 289 4.79 -4.42 6.36
N VAL A 290 5.37 -3.79 7.36
CA VAL A 290 6.03 -2.50 7.25
C VAL A 290 7.50 -2.66 7.64
N ILE A 291 8.40 -2.22 6.76
CA ILE A 291 9.84 -2.30 6.97
C ILE A 291 10.47 -0.94 6.68
N GLY A 292 10.94 -0.29 7.74
CA GLY A 292 11.62 0.99 7.70
C GLY A 292 10.73 2.16 7.30
N GLY A 293 11.26 3.36 7.47
CA GLY A 293 10.60 4.60 7.08
C GLY A 293 10.66 5.68 8.15
N SER A 294 10.42 6.91 7.72
CA SER A 294 10.27 8.09 8.59
C SER A 294 8.87 8.67 8.42
N TRP A 295 8.02 8.51 9.44
CA TRP A 295 6.58 8.77 9.35
C TRP A 295 6.22 9.92 10.30
N SER A 296 5.88 11.08 9.74
CA SER A 296 5.56 12.28 10.51
C SER A 296 4.08 12.63 10.43
N MET A 297 3.45 12.87 11.57
CA MET A 297 2.17 13.57 11.56
C MET A 297 2.41 15.08 11.59
N VAL A 298 1.44 15.87 11.13
CA VAL A 298 1.54 17.31 10.98
C VAL A 298 0.35 17.99 11.66
N GLY A 299 0.61 19.11 12.33
CA GLY A 299 -0.43 19.86 13.03
C GLY A 299 -1.00 19.10 14.23
N SER A 300 -2.29 19.35 14.50
CA SER A 300 -3.01 18.81 15.66
C SER A 300 -4.35 18.16 15.32
N SER A 301 -4.71 18.07 14.04
CA SER A 301 -5.93 17.43 13.58
C SER A 301 -5.93 15.95 13.94
N PRO A 302 -7.11 15.33 14.16
CA PRO A 302 -7.19 13.88 14.34
C PRO A 302 -6.54 13.14 13.17
N ALA A 303 -5.60 12.25 13.49
CA ALA A 303 -4.83 11.51 12.49
C ALA A 303 -4.44 10.13 13.02
N ARG A 304 -4.56 9.10 12.17
CA ARG A 304 -4.22 7.71 12.54
C ARG A 304 -3.44 7.01 11.43
N TYR A 305 -2.29 6.42 11.73
CA TYR A 305 -1.57 5.61 10.73
C TYR A 305 -2.24 4.26 10.50
N PHE A 306 -2.54 3.53 11.57
CA PHE A 306 -3.21 2.24 11.50
C PHE A 306 -4.56 2.32 12.21
N TYR A 307 -5.65 2.28 11.44
CA TYR A 307 -7.01 2.16 11.96
C TYR A 307 -7.58 0.79 11.62
N MET A 308 -7.89 0.01 12.65
CA MET A 308 -8.15 -1.42 12.54
C MET A 308 -9.48 -1.78 13.24
N PRO A 309 -10.64 -1.31 12.73
CA PRO A 309 -11.90 -1.40 13.48
C PRO A 309 -12.53 -2.79 13.54
N LEU A 310 -12.14 -3.74 12.67
CA LEU A 310 -12.70 -5.09 12.48
C LEU A 310 -14.18 -5.22 12.82
N ALA A 311 -15.02 -5.12 11.78
CA ALA A 311 -16.46 -5.28 11.92
C ALA A 311 -16.85 -6.68 12.43
N ASN A 312 -17.92 -6.74 13.23
CA ASN A 312 -18.71 -7.95 13.52
C ASN A 312 -17.99 -9.17 14.11
N GLY A 313 -16.78 -9.00 14.67
CA GLY A 313 -16.04 -10.08 15.30
C GLY A 313 -15.65 -11.22 14.34
N GLU A 314 -15.51 -10.88 13.05
CA GLU A 314 -15.19 -11.79 11.95
C GLU A 314 -13.79 -12.43 12.12
N LEU A 315 -13.68 -13.75 11.88
CA LEU A 315 -12.38 -14.44 11.84
C LEU A 315 -11.71 -14.16 10.50
N SER A 316 -10.86 -13.13 10.46
CA SER A 316 -10.02 -12.76 9.31
C SER A 316 -8.52 -12.94 9.62
N ALA A 317 -7.69 -12.87 8.58
CA ALA A 317 -6.25 -12.67 8.76
C ALA A 317 -6.05 -11.32 9.46
N THR A 318 -5.54 -11.32 10.69
CA THR A 318 -5.31 -10.10 11.47
C THR A 318 -3.87 -10.11 11.94
N ARG A 319 -2.97 -9.65 11.06
CA ARG A 319 -1.55 -9.59 11.34
C ARG A 319 -0.99 -8.23 10.92
N LEU A 320 -0.45 -7.49 11.87
CA LEU A 320 0.35 -6.29 11.62
C LEU A 320 1.77 -6.54 12.13
N ASN A 321 2.77 -6.36 11.26
CA ASN A 321 4.18 -6.40 11.60
C ASN A 321 4.86 -5.12 11.13
N VAL A 322 5.34 -4.31 12.06
CA VAL A 322 6.01 -3.03 11.81
C VAL A 322 7.43 -3.08 12.35
N GLN A 323 8.41 -2.81 11.50
CA GLN A 323 9.82 -2.94 11.85
C GLN A 323 10.60 -1.68 11.49
N GLY A 324 11.35 -1.12 12.44
CA GLY A 324 12.30 -0.05 12.17
C GLY A 324 11.70 1.28 11.73
N VAL A 325 10.41 1.54 12.02
CA VAL A 325 9.77 2.82 11.68
C VAL A 325 10.01 3.83 12.80
N ARG A 326 10.41 5.04 12.42
CA ARG A 326 10.42 6.21 13.29
C ARG A 326 9.14 7.02 13.05
N PHE A 327 8.30 7.09 14.08
CA PHE A 327 7.07 7.86 14.12
C PHE A 327 7.28 9.23 14.78
N GLU A 328 6.64 10.26 14.25
CA GLU A 328 6.69 11.63 14.78
C GLU A 328 5.28 12.20 14.99
N PRO A 329 4.52 11.72 16.00
CA PRO A 329 3.25 12.32 16.37
C PRO A 329 3.49 13.64 17.11
N LYS A 330 2.57 14.61 16.95
CA LYS A 330 2.73 16.00 17.41
C LYS A 330 1.60 16.51 18.31
N SER A 331 0.58 15.69 18.55
CA SER A 331 -0.64 16.09 19.27
C SER A 331 -1.29 14.91 19.99
N ALA A 332 -2.09 15.19 21.02
CA ALA A 332 -2.91 14.20 21.71
C ALA A 332 -3.97 13.52 20.80
N ASN A 333 -4.36 14.20 19.71
CA ASN A 333 -5.33 13.70 18.74
C ASN A 333 -4.74 12.68 17.76
N HIS A 334 -3.44 12.44 17.82
CA HIS A 334 -2.74 11.54 16.92
C HIS A 334 -2.74 10.11 17.48
N LYS A 335 -2.74 9.12 16.58
CA LYS A 335 -2.56 7.70 16.91
C LYS A 335 -1.60 7.07 15.93
N ILE A 336 -0.61 6.35 16.42
CA ILE A 336 0.15 5.42 15.58
C ILE A 336 -0.79 4.25 15.23
N ILE A 337 -1.51 3.73 16.22
CA ILE A 337 -2.47 2.66 16.02
C ILE A 337 -3.72 2.85 16.89
N ASP A 338 -4.88 2.58 16.28
CA ASP A 338 -6.17 2.40 16.94
C ASP A 338 -6.78 1.08 16.44
N CYS A 339 -6.78 0.07 17.30
CA CYS A 339 -7.08 -1.30 16.92
C CYS A 339 -8.17 -1.94 17.76
N ASN A 340 -9.23 -2.42 17.09
CA ASN A 340 -10.36 -3.15 17.66
C ASN A 340 -10.39 -4.62 17.21
N TRP A 341 -9.31 -5.10 16.59
CA TRP A 341 -9.18 -6.52 16.26
C TRP A 341 -9.35 -7.37 17.53
N ASN A 342 -10.02 -8.51 17.39
CA ASN A 342 -10.37 -9.38 18.52
C ASN A 342 -9.57 -10.69 18.53
N ASN A 343 -8.64 -10.83 17.57
CA ASN A 343 -7.81 -12.00 17.31
C ASN A 343 -6.49 -11.57 16.63
N GLY A 344 -5.60 -12.54 16.39
CA GLY A 344 -4.38 -12.33 15.62
C GLY A 344 -3.26 -11.61 16.37
N HIS A 345 -2.41 -10.92 15.62
CA HIS A 345 -1.13 -10.37 16.09
C HIS A 345 -0.89 -8.94 15.63
N VAL A 346 -0.41 -8.11 16.54
CA VAL A 346 0.15 -6.79 16.24
C VAL A 346 1.56 -6.74 16.81
N THR A 347 2.57 -6.55 15.97
CA THR A 347 3.98 -6.52 16.39
C THR A 347 4.66 -5.26 15.90
N PHE A 348 5.31 -4.56 16.83
CA PHE A 348 6.25 -3.48 16.55
C PHE A 348 7.64 -3.92 17.01
N THR A 349 8.63 -3.85 16.12
CA THR A 349 10.02 -4.20 16.42
C THR A 349 10.95 -3.03 16.08
N SER A 350 11.82 -2.65 17.02
CA SER A 350 12.79 -1.57 16.84
C SER A 350 12.19 -0.26 16.33
N CYS A 351 10.95 0.04 16.73
CA CYS A 351 10.26 1.27 16.38
C CYS A 351 10.52 2.37 17.41
N SER A 352 10.33 3.62 17.00
CA SER A 352 10.44 4.77 17.88
C SER A 352 9.31 5.75 17.65
N ASP A 353 8.71 6.27 18.72
CA ASP A 353 7.81 7.43 18.67
C ASP A 353 8.30 8.58 19.58
N MET A 354 9.58 8.54 19.93
CA MET A 354 10.26 9.48 20.84
C MET A 354 10.23 10.93 20.37
N ALA A 355 10.06 11.17 19.07
CA ALA A 355 9.87 12.51 18.54
C ALA A 355 8.68 13.23 19.17
N ALA A 356 7.68 12.49 19.70
CA ALA A 356 6.56 13.06 20.44
C ALA A 356 7.00 13.90 21.65
N LEU A 357 8.04 13.47 22.37
CA LEU A 357 8.49 14.12 23.61
C LEU A 357 9.17 15.48 23.39
N GLN A 358 9.35 15.89 22.13
CA GLN A 358 9.70 17.28 21.81
C GLN A 358 8.56 18.25 22.16
N VAL A 359 7.33 17.75 22.33
CA VAL A 359 6.15 18.53 22.73
C VAL A 359 5.89 18.35 24.23
N ALA A 360 5.74 19.46 24.96
CA ALA A 360 5.40 19.45 26.38
C ALA A 360 4.07 18.71 26.63
N GLY A 361 4.06 17.79 27.59
CA GLY A 361 2.88 16.99 27.93
C GLY A 361 2.61 15.76 27.06
N ALA A 362 3.44 15.50 26.03
CA ALA A 362 3.28 14.35 25.13
C ALA A 362 3.35 12.98 25.83
N ALA A 363 3.92 12.91 27.04
CA ALA A 363 3.83 11.75 27.94
C ALA A 363 2.39 11.25 28.17
N SER A 364 1.42 12.18 28.15
CA SER A 364 0.00 11.86 28.35
C SER A 364 -0.74 11.44 27.07
N TYR A 365 -0.10 11.52 25.90
CA TYR A 365 -0.76 11.19 24.63
C TYR A 365 -0.97 9.69 24.54
N SER A 366 -2.22 9.26 24.35
CA SER A 366 -2.53 7.87 24.06
C SER A 366 -2.22 7.61 22.59
N LEU A 367 -0.99 7.23 22.26
CA LEU A 367 -0.55 7.09 20.86
C LEU A 367 -0.89 5.71 20.29
N HIS A 368 -1.04 4.71 21.16
CA HIS A 368 -1.40 3.35 20.80
C HIS A 368 -2.62 2.94 21.61
N ARG A 369 -3.71 2.60 20.92
CA ARG A 369 -4.97 2.23 21.56
C ARG A 369 -5.47 0.88 21.03
N TYR A 370 -5.89 0.03 21.97
CA TYR A 370 -6.41 -1.29 21.72
C TYR A 370 -7.79 -1.42 22.39
N GLY A 371 -8.84 -1.40 21.58
CA GLY A 371 -10.21 -1.58 22.03
C GLY A 371 -10.58 -3.05 22.16
N THR A 372 -11.35 -3.39 23.18
CA THR A 372 -11.84 -4.77 23.37
C THR A 372 -13.13 -5.03 22.59
N THR A 373 -13.16 -6.11 21.83
CA THR A 373 -14.38 -6.61 21.16
C THR A 373 -14.73 -7.96 21.76
N SER A 374 -15.89 -8.06 22.42
CA SER A 374 -16.32 -9.27 23.15
C SER A 374 -15.29 -9.78 24.17
N GLY A 375 -14.59 -8.87 24.86
CA GLY A 375 -13.56 -9.21 25.84
C GLY A 375 -12.29 -9.79 25.22
N LYS A 376 -11.96 -9.47 23.96
CA LYS A 376 -10.74 -9.94 23.28
C LYS A 376 -10.00 -8.79 22.60
N ILE A 377 -8.69 -8.96 22.51
CA ILE A 377 -7.73 -8.14 21.72
C ILE A 377 -6.75 -9.07 20.98
N PRO A 378 -5.97 -8.60 19.99
CA PRO A 378 -4.85 -9.36 19.46
C PRO A 378 -3.79 -9.64 20.53
N ILE A 379 -2.86 -10.54 20.22
CA ILE A 379 -1.57 -10.55 20.91
C ILE A 379 -0.76 -9.37 20.36
N VAL A 380 -0.52 -8.39 21.23
CA VAL A 380 0.24 -7.19 20.91
C VAL A 380 1.64 -7.33 21.48
N ARG A 381 2.66 -7.17 20.64
CA ARG A 381 4.07 -7.20 21.04
C ARG A 381 4.78 -5.93 20.61
N TYR A 382 5.51 -5.35 21.55
CA TYR A 382 6.54 -4.35 21.31
C TYR A 382 7.87 -4.97 21.68
N GLN A 383 8.82 -4.94 20.75
CA GLN A 383 10.13 -5.53 20.93
C GLN A 383 11.21 -4.50 20.57
N ASP A 384 12.15 -4.25 21.48
CA ASP A 384 13.29 -3.36 21.28
C ASP A 384 12.88 -1.92 20.86
N CYS A 385 11.69 -1.48 21.27
CA CYS A 385 11.14 -0.18 20.91
C CYS A 385 11.53 0.92 21.91
N THR A 386 11.58 2.16 21.42
CA THR A 386 11.69 3.36 22.27
C THR A 386 10.37 4.12 22.24
N LEU A 387 9.67 4.12 23.37
CA LEU A 387 8.25 4.48 23.43
C LEU A 387 8.00 5.70 24.33
N ALA A 388 7.35 6.70 23.75
CA ALA A 388 6.76 7.87 24.36
C ALA A 388 5.26 7.66 24.60
N GLY A 389 4.57 8.66 25.15
CA GLY A 389 3.12 8.61 25.38
C GLY A 389 2.68 7.39 26.22
N ASN A 390 1.38 7.10 26.23
CA ASN A 390 0.85 5.91 26.88
C ASN A 390 0.19 4.97 25.88
N HIS A 391 0.10 3.71 26.29
CA HIS A 391 -0.63 2.67 25.60
C HIS A 391 -1.92 2.40 26.38
N LEU A 392 -3.05 2.45 25.68
CA LEU A 392 -4.36 2.25 26.28
C LEU A 392 -4.96 0.93 25.81
N VAL A 393 -5.31 0.08 26.76
CA VAL A 393 -6.23 -1.04 26.54
C VAL A 393 -7.59 -0.63 27.08
N ASP A 394 -8.48 -0.29 26.14
CA ASP A 394 -9.79 0.28 26.40
C ASP A 394 -10.86 -0.82 26.36
N GLY A 395 -11.40 -1.14 27.52
CA GLY A 395 -12.38 -2.22 27.69
C GLY A 395 -13.37 -1.98 28.82
N VAL A 396 -13.78 -0.73 29.01
CA VAL A 396 -14.68 -0.33 30.11
C VAL A 396 -15.88 -1.28 30.17
N GLY A 397 -15.98 -2.05 31.27
CA GLY A 397 -17.08 -2.97 31.54
C GLY A 397 -16.91 -4.42 31.05
N THR A 398 -15.79 -4.79 30.40
CA THR A 398 -15.56 -6.17 29.92
C THR A 398 -14.29 -6.81 30.48
N SER A 399 -14.41 -8.08 30.89
CA SER A 399 -13.30 -8.93 31.30
C SER A 399 -12.51 -9.40 30.08
N LEU A 400 -11.17 -9.26 30.09
CA LEU A 400 -10.33 -9.73 28.98
C LEU A 400 -10.12 -11.24 29.06
N THR A 401 -10.69 -11.96 28.10
CA THR A 401 -10.66 -13.42 27.99
C THR A 401 -9.56 -13.93 27.06
N ASN A 402 -9.19 -13.16 26.04
CA ASN A 402 -8.14 -13.49 25.07
C ASN A 402 -7.30 -12.27 24.69
N GLY A 403 -6.12 -12.54 24.14
CA GLY A 403 -5.14 -11.52 23.78
C GLY A 403 -4.21 -11.18 24.94
N LYS A 404 -3.15 -10.43 24.64
CA LYS A 404 -2.11 -10.07 25.62
C LYS A 404 -1.28 -8.89 25.14
N MET A 405 -0.91 -8.00 26.04
CA MET A 405 0.11 -6.97 25.80
C MET A 405 1.49 -7.49 26.23
N ILE A 406 2.50 -7.41 25.36
CA ILE A 406 3.86 -7.88 25.64
C ILE A 406 4.85 -6.78 25.28
N TYR A 407 5.71 -6.43 26.22
CA TYR A 407 6.84 -5.52 26.04
C TYR A 407 8.12 -6.27 26.36
N GLU A 408 9.06 -6.27 25.42
CA GLU A 408 10.34 -7.00 25.52
C GLU A 408 11.47 -6.06 25.06
N GLY A 409 12.48 -5.82 25.91
CA GLY A 409 13.60 -4.94 25.56
C GLY A 409 13.22 -3.47 25.31
N CYS A 410 12.05 -3.04 25.78
CA CYS A 410 11.53 -1.70 25.46
C CYS A 410 12.02 -0.64 26.46
N ARG A 411 12.18 0.60 25.97
CA ARG A 411 12.51 1.76 26.80
C ARG A 411 11.36 2.77 26.82
N PHE A 412 10.89 3.09 28.02
CA PHE A 412 9.82 4.07 28.28
C PHE A 412 10.44 5.34 28.90
N TYR A 413 9.98 6.53 28.51
CA TYR A 413 10.73 7.77 28.79
C TYR A 413 10.07 8.79 29.75
N HIS A 414 8.89 8.52 30.31
CA HIS A 414 8.19 9.50 31.16
C HIS A 414 7.55 8.95 32.43
N THR A 415 7.67 7.65 32.70
CA THR A 415 7.11 7.05 33.91
C THR A 415 7.90 5.82 34.32
N ASN A 416 8.05 5.64 35.64
CA ASN A 416 8.58 4.42 36.25
C ASN A 416 7.45 3.46 36.67
N THR A 417 6.19 3.82 36.41
CA THR A 417 5.03 2.98 36.71
C THR A 417 4.60 2.25 35.44
N ALA A 418 4.71 0.91 35.48
CA ALA A 418 4.39 0.07 34.34
C ALA A 418 2.89 0.10 33.99
N VAL A 419 2.01 -0.11 34.98
CA VAL A 419 0.57 -0.32 34.76
C VAL A 419 -0.29 0.49 35.73
N SER A 420 -1.40 1.03 35.23
CA SER A 420 -2.47 1.67 36.02
C SER A 420 -3.85 1.44 35.41
N THR A 421 -4.89 1.97 36.06
CA THR A 421 -6.24 2.09 35.47
C THR A 421 -6.22 2.92 34.17
N THR A 422 -7.30 2.86 33.40
CA THR A 422 -7.45 3.61 32.13
C THR A 422 -7.29 5.11 32.26
N THR A 423 -7.61 5.67 33.43
CA THR A 423 -7.49 7.10 33.75
C THR A 423 -6.21 7.46 34.52
N GLY A 424 -5.35 6.48 34.80
CA GLY A 424 -4.12 6.69 35.55
C GLY A 424 -2.98 7.31 34.72
N THR A 425 -1.78 7.35 35.30
CA THR A 425 -0.59 8.01 34.75
C THR A 425 0.52 7.03 34.32
N ALA A 426 0.29 5.73 34.42
CA ALA A 426 1.26 4.72 33.99
C ALA A 426 1.41 4.67 32.46
N PHE A 427 2.44 3.96 32.02
CA PHE A 427 2.70 3.73 30.60
C PHE A 427 1.59 2.89 29.96
N LEU A 428 1.30 1.70 30.52
CA LEU A 428 0.16 0.89 30.14
C LEU A 428 -1.05 1.24 31.01
N ARG A 429 -2.10 1.72 30.37
CA ARG A 429 -3.38 2.02 31.02
C ARG A 429 -4.39 0.95 30.64
N TYR A 430 -4.90 0.20 31.62
CA TYR A 430 -5.59 -1.06 31.39
C TYR A 430 -6.87 -1.16 32.22
N ALA A 431 -8.00 -1.45 31.57
CA ALA A 431 -9.33 -1.43 32.20
C ALA A 431 -9.82 -2.77 32.77
N GLY A 432 -9.31 -3.90 32.24
CA GLY A 432 -9.96 -5.22 32.40
C GLY A 432 -9.30 -6.15 33.42
N ALA A 433 -10.08 -7.12 33.92
CA ALA A 433 -9.60 -8.28 34.68
C ALA A 433 -10.08 -9.57 33.99
N PRO A 434 -9.36 -10.72 33.97
CA PRO A 434 -7.98 -10.82 34.41
C PRO A 434 -7.07 -9.91 33.59
N ALA A 435 -6.05 -9.37 34.23
CA ALA A 435 -5.02 -8.68 33.50
C ALA A 435 -4.30 -9.68 32.58
N ARG A 436 -3.85 -9.20 31.42
CA ARG A 436 -3.12 -10.01 30.43
C ARG A 436 -2.02 -9.16 29.83
N TYR A 437 -0.96 -8.98 30.60
CA TYR A 437 0.23 -8.27 30.14
C TYR A 437 1.54 -8.92 30.61
N ALA A 438 2.65 -8.56 29.96
CA ALA A 438 4.00 -8.91 30.40
C ALA A 438 4.99 -7.80 30.02
N PHE A 439 5.83 -7.41 30.96
CA PHE A 439 7.02 -6.58 30.76
C PHE A 439 8.23 -7.45 31.04
N ARG A 440 9.18 -7.50 30.08
CA ARG A 440 10.40 -8.31 30.14
C ARG A 440 11.58 -7.44 29.78
N ASP A 441 12.57 -7.39 30.67
CA ASP A 441 13.83 -6.64 30.46
C ASP A 441 13.58 -5.24 29.88
N SER A 442 12.59 -4.54 30.46
CA SER A 442 12.17 -3.20 30.05
C SER A 442 12.57 -2.19 31.13
N TRP A 443 12.94 -0.97 30.73
CA TRP A 443 13.66 -0.02 31.59
C TRP A 443 13.04 0.23 32.98
N ALA A 444 13.89 0.16 34.02
CA ALA A 444 13.66 0.57 35.42
C ALA A 444 12.46 -0.05 36.16
N THR A 445 11.77 -1.01 35.55
CA THR A 445 10.74 -1.82 36.20
C THR A 445 11.21 -3.26 36.23
N ALA A 446 11.15 -3.92 37.39
CA ALA A 446 11.31 -5.38 37.44
C ALA A 446 10.29 -6.04 36.50
N ASP A 447 10.58 -7.24 36.01
CA ASP A 447 9.62 -7.99 35.19
C ASP A 447 8.27 -8.07 35.92
N VAL A 448 7.21 -7.59 35.25
CA VAL A 448 5.84 -7.61 35.78
C VAL A 448 4.95 -8.39 34.83
N SER A 449 4.18 -9.33 35.37
CA SER A 449 3.10 -10.02 34.68
C SER A 449 1.81 -9.88 35.47
N GLY A 450 0.71 -9.68 34.77
CA GLY A 450 -0.62 -9.58 35.36
C GLY A 450 -1.66 -10.22 34.48
#